data_AF-A0A529HS82-F1
#
_entry.id   AF-A0A529HS82-F1
#
_cell.length_a   1.000
_cell.length_b   1.000
_cell.length_c   1.000
_cell.angle_alpha   90.00
_cell.angle_beta   90.00
_cell.angle_gamma   90.00
#
_symmetry.space_group_name_H-M   'P 1'
#
loop_
_entity.id
_entity.type
_entity.pdbx_description
1 polymer ?
#
loop_
_entity_poly.entity_id
_entity_poly.type
_entity_poly.pdbx_seq_one_letter_code
_entity_poly.pdbx_strand_id
1 'polypeptide(L)'
;EAMNSFSLYWAGKLPATAFLSSYTLGLRYPHEWDIFFYSKGGLQAARDLYAKQGLYYVNRIHHGPNIIHSKTPIRSIEDFRDLKLRVPGGMIAETFAKAGAKTTLLPGGEVFSALEKGTIDAADYTGPAVNWALGFQQVTKYISMGPAGLMSVYQPVDLMDFAVNMNVWNQLPDNLKKFVEDEIQVYSNA
;
A
#
# COMPACT_ATOMS: atom_id res chain seq x y z
N GLU A 1 -3.01 21.27 -4.01
CA GLU A 1 -2.39 20.97 -2.69
C GLU A 1 -3.13 19.82 -2.00
N ALA A 2 -3.13 18.66 -2.66
CA ALA A 2 -3.71 17.41 -2.16
C ALA A 2 -2.87 16.25 -2.66
N MET A 3 -3.00 15.09 -2.02
CA MET A 3 -2.31 13.87 -2.42
C MET A 3 -3.24 12.67 -2.36
N ASN A 4 -3.00 11.75 -3.29
CA ASN A 4 -3.48 10.38 -3.23
C ASN A 4 -2.27 9.47 -3.17
N SER A 5 -2.15 8.70 -2.09
CA SER A 5 -0.96 7.89 -1.83
C SER A 5 -1.33 6.58 -1.15
N PHE A 6 -0.44 5.59 -1.17
CA PHE A 6 -0.55 4.44 -0.27
C PHE A 6 -0.17 4.88 1.14
N SER A 7 -1.08 4.73 2.10
CA SER A 7 -0.96 5.31 3.45
C SER A 7 0.35 4.90 4.15
N LEU A 8 0.75 3.65 3.94
CA LEU A 8 1.94 3.05 4.54
C LEU A 8 3.28 3.61 4.03
N TYR A 9 3.31 4.38 2.93
CA TYR A 9 4.55 5.03 2.47
C TYR A 9 5.07 6.06 3.47
N TRP A 10 4.20 6.58 4.32
CA TRP A 10 4.57 7.55 5.34
C TRP A 10 5.13 6.91 6.61
N ALA A 11 5.24 5.59 6.72
CA ALA A 11 5.66 4.90 7.94
C ALA A 11 7.04 5.36 8.47
N GLY A 12 7.95 5.80 7.59
CA GLY A 12 9.24 6.36 8.00
C GLY A 12 9.16 7.75 8.67
N LYS A 13 8.08 8.51 8.45
CA LYS A 13 7.84 9.85 9.03
C LYS A 13 6.76 9.82 10.11
N LEU A 14 5.71 9.05 9.88
CA LEU A 14 4.57 8.83 10.75
C LEU A 14 4.40 7.32 10.95
N PRO A 15 5.11 6.69 11.90
CA PRO A 15 5.10 5.23 12.09
C PRO A 15 3.70 4.61 12.18
N ALA A 16 2.74 5.35 12.77
CA ALA A 16 1.36 4.90 12.89
C ALA A 16 0.63 4.73 11.54
N THR A 17 1.09 5.31 10.43
CA THR A 17 0.45 5.09 9.12
C THR A 17 0.66 3.67 8.59
N ALA A 18 1.62 2.91 9.14
CA ALA A 18 1.76 1.49 8.87
C ALA A 18 0.52 0.68 9.32
N PHE A 19 -0.33 1.24 10.19
CA PHE A 19 -1.61 0.65 10.62
C PHE A 19 -2.83 1.25 9.90
N LEU A 20 -2.62 2.15 8.92
CA LEU A 20 -3.69 2.72 8.08
C LEU A 20 -3.79 2.02 6.71
N SER A 21 -3.04 0.94 6.51
CA SER A 21 -3.13 -0.01 5.40
C SER A 21 -2.78 -1.40 5.94
N SER A 22 -3.09 -2.45 5.18
CA SER A 22 -2.81 -3.81 5.64
C SER A 22 -1.34 -4.09 5.87
N TYR A 23 -1.11 -4.95 6.85
CA TYR A 23 0.18 -5.46 7.25
C TYR A 23 0.13 -6.98 7.35
N THR A 24 1.30 -7.59 7.50
CA THR A 24 1.44 -9.05 7.38
C THR A 24 0.57 -9.79 8.38
N LEU A 25 -0.28 -10.68 7.85
CA LEU A 25 -1.22 -11.51 8.62
C LEU A 25 -2.20 -10.72 9.51
N GLY A 26 -2.48 -9.46 9.19
CA GLY A 26 -3.48 -8.63 9.86
C GLY A 26 -4.90 -8.78 9.30
N LEU A 27 -5.71 -7.71 9.44
CA LEU A 27 -7.02 -7.60 8.79
C LEU A 27 -6.88 -7.78 7.28
N ARG A 28 -7.66 -8.68 6.69
CA ARG A 28 -7.46 -9.23 5.35
C ARG A 28 -8.61 -9.04 4.39
N TYR A 29 -9.76 -8.55 4.86
CA TYR A 29 -10.90 -8.25 4.00
C TYR A 29 -11.22 -6.75 4.00
N PRO A 30 -11.61 -6.16 2.85
CA PRO A 30 -11.97 -4.75 2.77
C PRO A 30 -13.00 -4.30 3.83
N HIS A 31 -14.02 -5.11 4.10
CA HIS A 31 -15.05 -4.78 5.09
C HIS A 31 -14.53 -4.72 6.54
N GLU A 32 -13.45 -5.44 6.88
CA GLU A 32 -12.81 -5.34 8.20
C GLU A 32 -12.16 -3.97 8.39
N TRP A 33 -11.57 -3.44 7.31
CA TRP A 33 -11.02 -2.09 7.29
C TRP A 33 -12.11 -1.02 7.34
N ASP A 34 -13.26 -1.22 6.67
CA ASP A 34 -14.40 -0.31 6.81
C ASP A 34 -14.90 -0.25 8.26
N ILE A 35 -15.00 -1.40 8.94
CA ILE A 35 -15.35 -1.45 10.37
C ILE A 35 -14.32 -0.69 11.21
N PHE A 36 -13.03 -0.89 10.94
CA PHE A 36 -11.97 -0.17 11.64
C PHE A 36 -12.11 1.36 11.48
N PHE A 37 -12.23 1.84 10.24
CA PHE A 37 -12.30 3.27 9.95
C PHE A 37 -13.59 3.91 10.47
N TYR A 38 -14.76 3.32 10.22
CA TYR A 38 -16.04 3.98 10.49
C TYR A 38 -16.67 3.61 11.83
N SER A 39 -16.32 2.46 12.42
CA SER A 39 -16.96 1.98 13.65
C SER A 39 -16.02 1.82 14.84
N LYS A 40 -14.70 1.82 14.61
CA LYS A 40 -13.68 1.65 15.68
C LYS A 40 -12.76 2.86 15.85
N GLY A 41 -13.11 4.00 15.25
CA GLY A 41 -12.40 5.26 15.42
C GLY A 41 -11.16 5.43 14.53
N GLY A 42 -10.92 4.52 13.58
CA GLY A 42 -9.77 4.58 12.68
C GLY A 42 -9.72 5.88 11.85
N LEU A 43 -10.88 6.38 11.39
CA LEU A 43 -10.95 7.64 10.63
C LEU A 43 -10.50 8.85 11.45
N GLN A 44 -10.97 8.96 12.70
CA GLN A 44 -10.57 10.06 13.57
C GLN A 44 -9.07 9.95 13.92
N ALA A 45 -8.59 8.74 14.22
CA ALA A 45 -7.17 8.51 14.49
C ALA A 45 -6.29 8.90 13.29
N ALA A 46 -6.71 8.59 12.06
CA ALA A 46 -6.02 9.01 10.84
C ALA A 46 -6.02 10.54 10.68
N ARG A 47 -7.16 11.20 10.91
CA ARG A 47 -7.28 12.67 10.88
C ARG A 47 -6.37 13.34 11.89
N ASP A 48 -6.36 12.88 13.13
CA ASP A 48 -5.48 13.41 14.19
C ASP A 48 -4.00 13.20 13.86
N LEU A 49 -3.66 12.08 13.22
CA LEU A 49 -2.29 11.78 12.80
C LEU A 49 -1.83 12.71 11.67
N TYR A 50 -2.65 12.91 10.63
CA TYR A 50 -2.32 13.76 9.48
C TYR A 50 -2.36 15.26 9.86
N ALA A 51 -3.22 15.66 10.80
CA ALA A 51 -3.28 17.03 11.29
C ALA A 51 -1.94 17.51 11.88
N LYS A 52 -1.15 16.60 12.50
CA LYS A 52 0.20 16.90 12.99
C LYS A 52 1.18 17.31 11.88
N GLN A 53 0.84 17.02 10.62
CA GLN A 53 1.62 17.38 9.43
C GLN A 53 0.95 18.49 8.62
N GLY A 54 -0.07 19.17 9.18
CA GLY A 54 -0.81 20.20 8.45
C GLY A 54 -1.65 19.65 7.30
N LEU A 55 -2.16 18.42 7.45
CA LEU A 55 -2.97 17.75 6.44
C LEU A 55 -4.32 17.32 7.02
N TYR A 56 -5.38 17.47 6.24
CA TYR A 56 -6.67 16.86 6.52
C TYR A 56 -6.77 15.53 5.79
N TYR A 57 -6.87 14.44 6.54
CA TYR A 57 -7.18 13.11 6.01
C TYR A 57 -8.67 13.05 5.67
N VAL A 58 -8.99 13.07 4.36
CA VAL A 58 -10.38 13.04 3.91
C VAL A 58 -10.97 11.68 4.21
N ASN A 59 -10.40 10.63 3.60
CA ASN A 59 -10.82 9.26 3.81
C ASN A 59 -9.77 8.25 3.28
N ARG A 60 -9.94 6.98 3.65
CA ARG A 60 -9.28 5.86 2.99
C ARG A 60 -9.77 5.72 1.54
N ILE A 61 -9.00 5.02 0.74
CA ILE A 61 -9.39 4.53 -0.58
C ILE A 61 -9.03 3.05 -0.64
N HIS A 62 -10.04 2.21 -0.85
CA HIS A 62 -9.88 0.78 -1.06
C HIS A 62 -9.07 0.51 -2.31
N HIS A 63 -8.18 -0.45 -2.19
CA HIS A 63 -7.45 -1.03 -3.30
C HIS A 63 -7.21 -2.51 -2.99
N GLY A 64 -6.84 -3.28 -4.02
CA GLY A 64 -6.75 -4.72 -3.96
C GLY A 64 -5.52 -5.26 -3.23
N PRO A 65 -5.42 -6.59 -3.11
CA PRO A 65 -4.23 -7.27 -2.61
C PRO A 65 -3.05 -7.13 -3.58
N ASN A 66 -1.85 -7.16 -3.02
CA ASN A 66 -0.62 -7.11 -3.82
C ASN A 66 -0.05 -8.49 -4.14
N ILE A 67 0.74 -8.58 -5.21
CA ILE A 67 1.44 -9.80 -5.63
C ILE A 67 2.93 -9.52 -5.89
N ILE A 68 3.77 -10.56 -5.76
CA ILE A 68 5.21 -10.46 -6.03
C ILE A 68 5.50 -10.99 -7.43
N HIS A 69 6.19 -10.21 -8.25
CA HIS A 69 6.81 -10.64 -9.49
C HIS A 69 8.26 -11.05 -9.23
N SER A 70 8.72 -12.16 -9.83
CA SER A 70 10.07 -12.68 -9.61
C SER A 70 10.70 -13.25 -10.88
N LYS A 71 12.02 -13.07 -10.99
CA LYS A 71 12.83 -13.71 -12.03
C LYS A 71 13.02 -15.21 -11.81
N THR A 72 13.04 -15.64 -10.54
CA THR A 72 13.19 -17.05 -10.13
C THR A 72 11.97 -17.52 -9.35
N PRO A 73 11.68 -18.84 -9.31
CA PRO A 73 10.58 -19.36 -8.49
C PRO A 73 10.77 -19.04 -7.00
N ILE A 74 9.68 -18.72 -6.31
CA ILE A 74 9.60 -18.59 -4.84
C ILE A 74 8.55 -19.59 -4.38
N ARG A 75 8.96 -20.64 -3.67
CA ARG A 75 8.13 -21.79 -3.27
C ARG A 75 8.10 -22.02 -1.77
N SER A 76 9.07 -21.48 -1.04
CA SER A 76 9.09 -21.51 0.42
C SER A 76 9.64 -20.21 1.01
N ILE A 77 9.60 -20.09 2.35
CA ILE A 77 10.15 -18.91 3.04
C ILE A 77 11.67 -18.82 2.88
N GLU A 78 12.35 -19.96 2.73
CA GLU A 78 13.80 -20.04 2.53
C GLU A 78 14.24 -19.40 1.20
N ASP A 79 13.39 -19.40 0.18
CA ASP A 79 13.67 -18.78 -1.12
C ASP A 79 13.77 -17.25 -1.07
N PHE A 80 13.36 -16.63 0.05
CA PHE A 80 13.58 -15.19 0.27
C PHE A 80 14.99 -14.86 0.74
N ARG A 81 15.80 -15.85 1.17
CA ARG A 81 17.15 -15.60 1.66
C ARG A 81 18.02 -14.97 0.56
N ASP A 82 18.62 -13.83 0.88
CA ASP A 82 19.45 -13.01 -0.01
C ASP A 82 18.75 -12.44 -1.26
N LEU A 83 17.47 -12.73 -1.46
CA LEU A 83 16.66 -12.23 -2.58
C LEU A 83 16.57 -10.71 -2.52
N LYS A 84 16.97 -10.01 -3.59
CA LYS A 84 16.81 -8.55 -3.68
C LYS A 84 15.36 -8.23 -4.02
N LEU A 85 14.58 -7.87 -3.01
CA LEU A 85 13.14 -7.70 -3.11
C LEU A 85 12.76 -6.22 -2.99
N ARG A 86 12.06 -5.68 -3.99
CA ARG A 86 11.40 -4.38 -3.84
C ARG A 86 10.08 -4.53 -3.08
N VAL A 87 9.88 -3.71 -2.06
CA VAL A 87 8.69 -3.66 -1.16
C VAL A 87 8.45 -2.21 -0.69
N PRO A 88 7.26 -1.85 -0.18
CA PRO A 88 6.89 -0.46 0.10
C PRO A 88 7.49 0.14 1.39
N GLY A 89 8.43 -0.55 2.05
CA GLY A 89 9.01 -0.12 3.32
C GLY A 89 8.18 -0.57 4.53
N GLY A 90 8.42 0.07 5.68
CA GLY A 90 7.69 -0.18 6.93
C GLY A 90 7.66 -1.65 7.36
N MET A 91 6.55 -2.07 7.99
CA MET A 91 6.37 -3.43 8.50
C MET A 91 6.48 -4.51 7.41
N ILE A 92 6.16 -4.17 6.14
CA ILE A 92 6.26 -5.11 5.03
C ILE A 92 7.73 -5.41 4.72
N ALA A 93 8.56 -4.36 4.60
CA ALA A 93 9.99 -4.54 4.41
C ALA A 93 10.63 -5.27 5.59
N GLU A 94 10.27 -4.92 6.83
CA GLU A 94 10.77 -5.63 8.02
C GLU A 94 10.41 -7.12 8.03
N THR A 95 9.19 -7.47 7.59
CA THR A 95 8.75 -8.87 7.48
C THR A 95 9.63 -9.66 6.52
N PHE A 96 9.85 -9.14 5.31
CA PHE A 96 10.67 -9.84 4.32
C PHE A 96 12.16 -9.82 4.68
N ALA A 97 12.65 -8.76 5.33
CA ALA A 97 14.00 -8.72 5.87
C ALA A 97 14.22 -9.80 6.95
N LYS A 98 13.22 -10.03 7.82
CA LYS A 98 13.25 -11.15 8.79
C LYS A 98 13.20 -12.52 8.12
N ALA A 99 12.59 -12.63 6.94
CA ALA A 99 12.65 -13.83 6.10
C ALA A 99 13.99 -13.98 5.34
N GLY A 100 14.91 -13.02 5.48
CA GLY A 100 16.26 -13.06 4.89
C GLY A 100 16.41 -12.30 3.57
N ALA A 101 15.37 -11.62 3.09
CA ALA A 101 15.44 -10.83 1.86
C ALA A 101 16.23 -9.53 2.06
N LYS A 102 16.86 -9.06 0.98
CA LYS A 102 17.47 -7.73 0.90
C LYS A 102 16.44 -6.76 0.34
N THR A 103 15.73 -6.08 1.23
CA THR A 103 14.60 -5.22 0.85
C THR A 103 15.04 -3.84 0.41
N THR A 104 14.49 -3.36 -0.72
CA THR A 104 14.73 -1.99 -1.21
C THR A 104 13.40 -1.29 -1.47
N LEU A 105 13.30 -0.01 -1.10
CA LEU A 105 12.18 0.84 -1.47
C LEU A 105 12.50 1.56 -2.78
N LEU A 106 11.65 1.39 -3.79
CA LEU A 106 11.70 2.15 -5.04
C LEU A 106 10.32 2.70 -5.39
N PRO A 107 10.22 3.91 -5.98
CA PRO A 107 8.99 4.37 -6.61
C PRO A 107 8.50 3.40 -7.69
N GLY A 108 7.18 3.31 -7.88
CA GLY A 108 6.57 2.36 -8.83
C GLY A 108 7.11 2.45 -10.26
N GLY A 109 7.35 3.68 -10.74
CA GLY A 109 7.91 3.93 -12.08
C GLY A 109 9.34 3.43 -12.29
N GLU A 110 10.08 3.14 -11.22
CA GLU A 110 11.46 2.65 -11.30
C GLU A 110 11.56 1.12 -11.23
N VAL A 111 10.48 0.43 -10.82
CA VAL A 111 10.47 -1.02 -10.57
C VAL A 111 10.77 -1.81 -11.84
N PHE A 112 10.18 -1.44 -12.98
CA PHE A 112 10.43 -2.14 -14.25
C PHE A 112 11.91 -2.08 -14.63
N SER A 113 12.52 -0.88 -14.64
CA SER A 113 13.93 -0.73 -15.02
C SER A 113 14.86 -1.42 -14.03
N ALA A 114 14.52 -1.42 -12.74
CA ALA A 114 15.28 -2.12 -11.71
C ALA A 114 15.25 -3.64 -11.90
N LEU A 115 14.07 -4.21 -12.21
CA LEU A 115 13.93 -5.61 -12.60
C LEU A 115 14.72 -5.89 -13.88
N GLU A 116 14.55 -5.10 -14.94
CA GLU A 116 15.25 -5.29 -16.22
C GLU A 116 16.78 -5.34 -16.04
N LYS A 117 17.33 -4.35 -15.33
CA LYS A 117 18.78 -4.22 -15.08
C LYS A 117 19.33 -5.21 -14.06
N GLY A 118 18.46 -5.90 -13.31
CA GLY A 118 18.86 -6.84 -12.27
C GLY A 118 19.43 -6.19 -11.01
N THR A 119 19.08 -4.92 -10.75
CA THR A 119 19.36 -4.30 -9.45
C THR A 119 18.47 -4.89 -8.35
N ILE A 120 17.28 -5.40 -8.73
CA ILE A 120 16.40 -6.24 -7.92
C ILE A 120 16.06 -7.54 -8.66
N ASP A 121 15.79 -8.60 -7.90
CA ASP A 121 15.49 -9.94 -8.40
C ASP A 121 13.97 -10.20 -8.43
N ALA A 122 13.25 -9.57 -7.51
CA ALA A 122 11.81 -9.64 -7.35
C ALA A 122 11.23 -8.30 -6.90
N ALA A 123 9.93 -8.10 -7.13
CA ALA A 123 9.21 -6.90 -6.73
C ALA A 123 7.78 -7.22 -6.32
N ASP A 124 7.43 -6.83 -5.10
CA ASP A 124 6.08 -6.47 -4.74
C ASP A 124 5.74 -5.08 -5.29
N TYR A 125 4.49 -4.88 -5.74
CA TYR A 125 3.98 -3.55 -6.08
C TYR A 125 2.49 -3.38 -5.77
N THR A 126 1.61 -3.85 -6.65
CA THR A 126 0.15 -3.83 -6.48
C THR A 126 -0.44 -5.14 -7.01
N GLY A 127 -1.71 -5.14 -7.42
CA GLY A 127 -2.37 -6.28 -8.03
C GLY A 127 -1.99 -6.56 -9.50
N PRO A 128 -2.49 -7.66 -10.08
CA PRO A 128 -2.07 -8.14 -11.40
C PRO A 128 -2.34 -7.16 -12.54
N ALA A 129 -3.45 -6.43 -12.52
CA ALA A 129 -3.82 -5.53 -13.62
C ALA A 129 -2.85 -4.35 -13.75
N VAL A 130 -2.52 -3.67 -12.64
CA VAL A 130 -1.58 -2.55 -12.63
C VAL A 130 -0.17 -3.03 -12.92
N ASN A 131 0.27 -4.14 -12.31
CA ASN A 131 1.59 -4.73 -12.59
C ASN A 131 1.76 -5.14 -14.06
N TRP A 132 0.70 -5.64 -14.70
CA TRP A 132 0.68 -5.96 -16.12
C TRP A 132 0.83 -4.70 -16.98
N ALA A 133 0.07 -3.64 -16.66
CA ALA A 133 0.17 -2.35 -17.36
C ALA A 133 1.57 -1.73 -17.24
N LEU A 134 2.25 -1.93 -16.11
CA LEU A 134 3.64 -1.53 -15.89
C LEU A 134 4.68 -2.48 -16.53
N GLY A 135 4.23 -3.56 -17.18
CA GLY A 135 5.08 -4.42 -17.99
C GLY A 135 5.91 -5.44 -17.22
N PHE A 136 5.69 -5.68 -15.92
CA PHE A 136 6.57 -6.55 -15.13
C PHE A 136 6.69 -7.98 -15.68
N GLN A 137 5.66 -8.47 -16.36
CA GLN A 137 5.65 -9.76 -17.07
C GLN A 137 6.71 -9.88 -18.18
N GLN A 138 7.19 -8.76 -18.73
CA GLN A 138 8.19 -8.75 -19.78
C GLN A 138 9.59 -9.11 -19.23
N VAL A 139 9.85 -8.77 -17.96
CA VAL A 139 11.17 -8.88 -17.30
C VAL A 139 11.20 -9.88 -16.14
N THR A 140 10.06 -10.52 -15.83
CA THR A 140 9.91 -11.58 -14.82
C THR A 140 9.13 -12.77 -15.39
N LYS A 141 9.33 -13.97 -14.85
CA LYS A 141 8.68 -15.20 -15.34
C LYS A 141 7.76 -15.86 -14.32
N TYR A 142 7.80 -15.41 -13.08
CA TYR A 142 7.04 -16.01 -11.99
C TYR A 142 6.27 -14.93 -11.22
N ILE A 143 5.10 -15.33 -10.74
CA ILE A 143 4.33 -14.59 -9.75
C ILE A 143 4.29 -15.46 -8.48
N SER A 144 4.57 -14.85 -7.34
CA SER A 144 4.40 -15.44 -6.02
C SER A 144 3.21 -14.81 -5.33
N MET A 145 2.30 -15.67 -4.87
CA MET A 145 1.05 -15.33 -4.19
C MET A 145 0.93 -16.18 -2.93
N GLY A 146 0.03 -15.79 -2.04
CA GLY A 146 -0.33 -16.62 -0.88
C GLY A 146 -1.10 -17.89 -1.27
N PRO A 147 -1.43 -18.74 -0.28
CA PRO A 147 -2.17 -19.99 -0.50
C PRO A 147 -3.59 -19.72 -1.03
N ALA A 148 -4.26 -20.77 -1.50
CA ALA A 148 -5.63 -20.68 -1.99
C ALA A 148 -6.56 -19.96 -0.98
N GLY A 149 -7.30 -18.97 -1.47
CA GLY A 149 -8.18 -18.13 -0.65
C GLY A 149 -7.50 -16.92 0.02
N LEU A 150 -6.18 -16.77 -0.11
CA LEU A 150 -5.42 -15.62 0.41
C LEU A 150 -4.37 -15.15 -0.61
N MET A 151 -4.77 -14.24 -1.50
CA MET A 151 -3.90 -13.75 -2.58
C MET A 151 -2.58 -13.16 -2.07
N SER A 152 -2.64 -12.40 -0.97
CA SER A 152 -1.47 -11.80 -0.33
C SER A 152 -1.47 -12.09 1.16
N VAL A 153 -0.38 -12.67 1.66
CA VAL A 153 -0.16 -12.90 3.09
C VAL A 153 0.36 -11.65 3.82
N TYR A 154 0.95 -10.72 3.07
CA TYR A 154 1.66 -9.56 3.60
C TYR A 154 0.88 -8.25 3.42
N GLN A 155 0.15 -8.09 2.32
CA GLN A 155 -0.70 -6.92 2.01
C GLN A 155 -2.01 -7.34 1.32
N PRO A 156 -2.97 -7.92 2.07
CA PRO A 156 -4.26 -8.34 1.51
C PRO A 156 -5.21 -7.18 1.16
N VAL A 157 -5.05 -6.00 1.77
CA VAL A 157 -5.85 -4.79 1.52
C VAL A 157 -4.92 -3.57 1.54
N ASP A 158 -4.34 -3.22 0.39
CA ASP A 158 -3.35 -2.15 0.32
C ASP A 158 -4.02 -0.78 0.19
N LEU A 159 -4.42 -0.19 1.32
CA LEU A 159 -5.21 1.04 1.35
C LEU A 159 -4.40 2.25 0.89
N MET A 160 -5.03 2.99 -0.02
CA MET A 160 -4.67 4.35 -0.35
C MET A 160 -5.40 5.34 0.59
N ASP A 161 -5.02 6.60 0.51
CA ASP A 161 -5.72 7.71 1.16
C ASP A 161 -5.89 8.89 0.20
N PHE A 162 -6.81 9.78 0.55
CA PHE A 162 -6.84 11.13 0.00
C PHE A 162 -6.66 12.13 1.13
N ALA A 163 -5.62 12.97 1.03
CA ALA A 163 -5.32 13.99 2.03
C ALA A 163 -5.12 15.36 1.36
N VAL A 164 -5.62 16.40 2.02
CA VAL A 164 -5.59 17.78 1.53
C VAL A 164 -4.76 18.62 2.49
N ASN A 165 -4.03 19.62 1.98
CA ASN A 165 -3.41 20.62 2.85
C ASN A 165 -4.47 21.26 3.78
N MET A 166 -4.17 21.36 5.07
CA MET A 166 -5.12 21.82 6.09
C MET A 166 -5.60 23.26 5.83
N ASN A 167 -4.73 24.15 5.36
CA ASN A 167 -5.12 25.53 5.09
C ASN A 167 -6.10 25.60 3.91
N VAL A 168 -5.86 24.80 2.86
CA VAL A 168 -6.77 24.69 1.73
C VAL A 168 -8.09 24.08 2.15
N TRP A 169 -8.05 23.00 2.92
CA TRP A 169 -9.25 22.36 3.44
C TRP A 169 -10.11 23.35 4.24
N ASN A 170 -9.50 24.14 5.11
CA ASN A 170 -10.21 25.12 5.93
C ASN A 170 -10.82 26.27 5.13
N GLN A 171 -10.27 26.61 3.96
CA GLN A 171 -10.81 27.62 3.05
C GLN A 171 -12.01 27.12 2.24
N LEU A 172 -12.23 25.81 2.15
CA LEU A 172 -13.39 25.27 1.44
C LEU A 172 -14.68 25.60 2.20
N PRO A 173 -15.73 26.09 1.51
CA PRO A 173 -17.09 26.11 2.03
C PRO A 173 -17.55 24.71 2.44
N ASP A 174 -18.44 24.64 3.42
CA ASP A 174 -18.87 23.35 4.01
C ASP A 174 -19.55 22.42 2.99
N ASN A 175 -20.27 22.98 2.00
CA ASN A 175 -20.84 22.18 0.92
C ASN A 175 -19.76 21.55 0.02
N LEU A 176 -18.63 22.22 -0.19
CA LEU A 176 -17.50 21.65 -0.96
C LEU A 176 -16.69 20.65 -0.15
N LYS A 177 -16.50 20.88 1.17
CA LYS A 177 -15.90 19.87 2.05
C LYS A 177 -16.71 18.57 2.02
N LYS A 178 -18.03 18.69 2.19
CA LYS A 178 -18.94 17.55 2.13
C LYS A 178 -18.91 16.86 0.77
N PHE A 179 -18.94 17.63 -0.32
CA PHE A 179 -18.82 17.07 -1.67
C PHE A 179 -17.54 16.23 -1.83
N VAL A 180 -16.38 16.75 -1.38
CA VAL A 180 -15.11 16.00 -1.46
C VAL A 180 -15.15 14.73 -0.62
N GLU A 181 -15.66 14.78 0.61
CA GLU A 181 -15.79 13.58 1.46
C GLU A 181 -16.69 12.53 0.82
N ASP A 182 -17.85 12.94 0.28
CA ASP A 182 -18.80 12.04 -0.38
C ASP A 182 -18.21 11.43 -1.66
N GLU A 183 -17.54 12.20 -2.51
CA GLU A 183 -16.92 11.70 -3.75
C GLU A 183 -15.79 10.70 -3.48
N ILE A 184 -14.93 10.96 -2.48
CA ILE A 184 -13.89 9.99 -2.10
C ILE A 184 -14.51 8.71 -1.54
N GLN A 185 -15.61 8.82 -0.78
CA GLN A 185 -16.34 7.65 -0.29
C GLN A 185 -16.93 6.82 -1.44
N VAL A 186 -17.56 7.47 -2.41
CA VAL A 186 -18.13 6.82 -3.60
C VAL A 186 -17.02 6.14 -4.40
N TYR A 187 -15.94 6.86 -4.71
CA TYR A 187 -14.80 6.32 -5.46
C TYR A 187 -14.23 5.06 -4.81
N SER A 188 -14.10 5.06 -3.48
CA SER A 188 -13.54 3.93 -2.75
C SER A 188 -14.53 2.76 -2.55
N ASN A 189 -15.82 2.94 -2.81
CA ASN A 189 -16.80 1.87 -2.70
C ASN A 189 -17.13 1.22 -4.06
N ALA A 190 -16.65 1.83 -5.16
CA ALA A 190 -16.77 1.32 -6.51
C ALA A 190 -15.75 0.20 -6.78
#